data_AF-A0A935YLC3-F1
#
_entry.id   AF-A0A935YLC3-F1
#
_cell.length_a   1.000
_cell.length_b   1.000
_cell.length_c   1.000
_cell.angle_alpha   90.00
_cell.angle_beta   90.00
_cell.angle_gamma   90.00
#
_symmetry.space_group_name_H-M   'P 1'
#
loop_
_entity.id
_entity.type
_entity.pdbx_description
1 polymer ?
#
loop_
_entity_poly.entity_id
_entity_poly.type
_entity_poly.pdbx_seq_one_letter_code
_entity_poly.pdbx_strand_id
1 'polypeptide(L)'
;MSELSHLLEFRGGNFTVEMFASPAVQAAYRVMLEGDHAEAETRFRRIIDDNPRDHEALAGLAVCTAEDGGRFLTAEKLAQQSVRLAPKSAAGYIALGYIHLRGSRLDEGYRYLMKAKHLAPRDPRLSAGFALYDRERPPVIADLSRLHPVNRALGGVRAGLRSPAQRAMGLACLAVTVYMASTFIG
;
A
#
# COMPACT_ATOMS: atom_id res chain seq x y z
N MET A 1 11.43 31.52 22.56
CA MET A 1 10.57 31.38 21.35
C MET A 1 11.32 30.61 20.25
N SER A 2 11.71 29.35 20.47
CA SER A 2 12.67 28.64 19.59
C SER A 2 12.32 27.19 19.25
N GLU A 3 11.05 26.77 19.38
CA GLU A 3 10.65 25.38 19.07
C GLU A 3 9.51 25.27 18.04
N LEU A 4 8.94 26.39 17.58
CA LEU A 4 7.81 26.37 16.64
C LEU A 4 8.19 26.62 15.17
N SER A 5 9.44 27.02 14.89
CA SER A 5 9.92 27.23 13.51
C SER A 5 10.13 25.92 12.75
N HIS A 6 10.48 24.82 13.41
CA HIS A 6 10.61 23.50 12.76
C HIS A 6 9.28 22.79 12.47
N LEU A 7 8.16 23.24 13.05
CA LEU A 7 6.84 22.65 12.85
C LEU A 7 6.07 23.26 11.66
N LEU A 8 6.54 24.38 11.09
CA LEU A 8 5.85 25.11 10.02
C LEU A 8 6.44 24.91 8.62
N GLU A 9 7.58 24.23 8.47
CA GLU A 9 8.06 23.79 7.14
C GLU A 9 7.25 22.61 6.58
N PHE A 10 6.44 21.93 7.39
CA PHE A 10 5.60 20.81 6.95
C PHE A 10 4.35 21.25 6.14
N ARG A 11 4.22 22.54 5.83
CA ARG A 11 3.05 23.11 5.11
C ARG A 11 3.33 23.58 3.68
N GLY A 12 4.44 23.12 3.09
CA GLY A 12 4.65 23.13 1.65
C GLY A 12 4.82 21.69 1.19
N GLY A 13 3.87 21.16 0.43
CA GLY A 13 3.92 19.82 -0.17
C GLY A 13 5.06 19.69 -1.19
N ASN A 14 6.29 19.76 -0.72
CA ASN A 14 7.48 19.52 -1.49
C ASN A 14 7.68 18.01 -1.56
N PHE A 15 7.26 17.45 -2.69
CA PHE A 15 7.53 16.10 -3.18
C PHE A 15 9.05 15.78 -3.34
N THR A 16 9.93 16.65 -2.84
CA THR A 16 11.37 16.71 -3.14
C THR A 16 12.23 15.86 -2.22
N VAL A 17 11.67 15.20 -1.21
CA VAL A 17 12.46 14.28 -0.39
C VAL A 17 12.44 12.90 -1.03
N GLU A 18 13.51 12.62 -1.80
CA GLU A 18 13.96 11.27 -2.21
C GLU A 18 13.18 10.51 -3.28
N MET A 19 12.41 11.17 -4.15
CA MET A 19 12.08 10.54 -5.43
C MET A 19 13.30 10.65 -6.35
N PHE A 20 14.13 9.61 -6.40
CA PHE A 20 15.23 9.46 -7.37
C PHE A 20 14.65 9.25 -8.78
N ALA A 21 13.94 10.24 -9.30
CA ALA A 21 13.28 10.19 -10.59
C ALA A 21 13.50 11.48 -11.37
N SER A 22 13.49 11.36 -12.70
CA SER A 22 13.66 12.48 -13.61
C SER A 22 12.55 13.52 -13.41
N PRO A 23 12.81 14.82 -13.67
CA PRO A 23 11.80 15.89 -13.56
C PRO A 23 10.51 15.58 -14.33
N ALA A 24 10.62 14.90 -15.47
CA ALA A 24 9.50 14.44 -16.27
C ALA A 24 8.62 13.44 -15.50
N VAL A 25 9.24 12.46 -14.84
CA VAL A 25 8.53 11.50 -13.98
C VAL A 25 7.86 12.21 -12.80
N GLN A 26 8.52 13.19 -12.18
CA GLN A 26 7.91 13.94 -11.08
C GLN A 26 6.68 14.75 -11.54
N ALA A 27 6.74 15.32 -12.75
CA ALA A 27 5.60 16.00 -13.35
C ALA A 27 4.45 15.03 -13.67
N ALA A 28 4.73 13.82 -14.14
CA ALA A 28 3.71 12.80 -14.39
C ALA A 28 3.05 12.33 -13.08
N TYR A 29 3.83 12.12 -12.01
CA TYR A 29 3.28 11.76 -10.70
C TYR A 29 2.41 12.86 -10.09
N ARG A 30 2.73 14.14 -10.29
CA ARG A 30 1.86 15.24 -9.82
C ARG A 30 0.47 15.18 -10.45
N VAL A 31 0.41 15.03 -11.78
CA VAL A 31 -0.87 14.88 -12.50
C VAL A 31 -1.63 13.64 -12.02
N MET A 32 -0.92 12.53 -11.79
CA MET A 32 -1.54 11.32 -11.25
C MET A 32 -2.17 11.53 -9.87
N LEU A 33 -1.57 12.38 -9.03
CA LEU A 33 -2.07 12.69 -7.68
C LEU A 33 -3.20 13.72 -7.68
N GLU A 34 -3.27 14.56 -8.71
CA GLU A 34 -4.40 15.43 -8.98
C GLU A 34 -5.65 14.64 -9.42
N GLY A 35 -5.48 13.36 -9.76
CA GLY A 35 -6.56 12.42 -10.09
C GLY A 35 -6.76 12.20 -11.59
N ASP A 36 -6.01 12.90 -12.45
CA ASP A 36 -6.06 12.68 -13.90
C ASP A 36 -5.15 11.51 -14.31
N HIS A 37 -5.66 10.31 -14.15
CA HIS A 37 -4.95 9.08 -14.50
C HIS A 37 -4.70 8.95 -16.01
N ALA A 38 -5.56 9.54 -16.87
CA ALA A 38 -5.46 9.45 -18.32
C ALA A 38 -4.34 10.36 -18.86
N GLU A 39 -4.25 11.59 -18.36
CA GLU A 39 -3.14 12.48 -18.70
C GLU A 39 -1.82 11.93 -18.13
N ALA A 40 -1.83 11.43 -16.89
CA ALA A 40 -0.65 10.80 -16.29
C ALA A 40 -0.17 9.59 -17.11
N GLU A 41 -1.08 8.73 -17.58
CA GLU A 41 -0.75 7.60 -18.46
C GLU A 41 -0.03 8.06 -19.73
N THR A 42 -0.54 9.12 -20.36
CA THR A 42 0.06 9.70 -21.57
C THR A 42 1.48 10.21 -21.28
N ARG A 43 1.68 10.88 -20.14
CA ARG A 43 3.01 11.38 -19.74
C ARG A 43 3.98 10.24 -19.44
N PHE A 44 3.54 9.21 -18.71
CA PHE A 44 4.37 8.04 -18.42
C PHE A 44 4.74 7.27 -19.69
N ARG A 45 3.81 7.12 -20.65
CA ARG A 45 4.11 6.50 -21.95
C ARG A 45 5.22 7.23 -22.69
N ARG A 46 5.15 8.57 -22.81
CA ARG A 46 6.21 9.35 -23.46
C ARG A 46 7.58 9.15 -22.81
N ILE A 47 7.63 9.11 -21.47
CA ILE A 47 8.87 8.87 -20.74
C ILE A 47 9.42 7.46 -21.03
N ILE A 48 8.55 6.46 -21.16
CA ILE A 48 8.94 5.08 -21.49
C ILE A 48 9.34 4.96 -22.96
N ASP A 49 8.74 5.71 -23.88
CA ASP A 49 9.14 5.76 -25.29
C ASP A 49 10.57 6.30 -25.42
N ASP A 50 10.92 7.33 -24.64
CA ASP A 50 12.28 7.89 -24.58
C ASP A 50 13.26 6.98 -23.81
N ASN A 51 12.81 6.40 -22.70
CA ASN A 51 13.60 5.50 -21.85
C ASN A 51 12.79 4.28 -21.40
N PRO A 52 12.84 3.17 -22.15
CA PRO A 52 12.09 1.94 -21.84
C PRO A 52 12.49 1.25 -20.54
N ARG A 53 13.61 1.66 -19.93
CA ARG A 53 14.16 1.08 -18.69
C ARG A 53 13.95 1.98 -17.47
N ASP A 54 13.20 3.08 -17.60
CA ASP A 54 12.82 3.91 -16.47
C ASP A 54 11.83 3.15 -15.57
N HIS A 55 12.36 2.58 -14.48
CA HIS A 55 11.55 1.78 -13.55
C HIS A 55 10.45 2.60 -12.87
N GLU A 56 10.65 3.90 -12.71
CA GLU A 56 9.75 4.77 -11.97
C GLU A 56 8.56 5.13 -12.87
N ALA A 57 8.84 5.45 -14.14
CA ALA A 57 7.80 5.63 -15.15
C ALA A 57 7.00 4.34 -15.38
N LEU A 58 7.65 3.17 -15.40
CA LEU A 58 6.96 1.87 -15.50
C LEU A 58 6.03 1.61 -14.31
N ALA A 59 6.45 1.99 -13.09
CA ALA A 59 5.60 1.86 -11.90
C ALA A 59 4.40 2.82 -11.97
N GLY A 60 4.61 4.07 -12.39
CA GLY A 60 3.53 5.05 -12.60
C GLY A 60 2.52 4.60 -13.66
N LEU A 61 3.02 4.13 -14.82
CA LEU A 61 2.16 3.60 -15.88
C LEU A 61 1.35 2.39 -15.42
N ALA A 62 1.96 1.51 -14.62
CA ALA A 62 1.27 0.35 -14.07
C ALA A 62 0.07 0.77 -13.20
N VAL A 63 0.24 1.79 -12.34
CA VAL A 63 -0.86 2.33 -11.52
C VAL A 63 -1.96 2.92 -12.40
N CYS A 64 -1.63 3.75 -13.38
CA CYS A 64 -2.63 4.31 -14.32
C CYS A 64 -3.38 3.20 -15.08
N THR A 65 -2.67 2.17 -15.55
CA THR A 65 -3.27 1.04 -16.27
C THR A 65 -4.25 0.25 -15.39
N ALA A 66 -4.02 0.20 -14.07
CA ALA A 66 -4.94 -0.45 -13.14
C ALA A 66 -6.20 0.39 -12.87
N GLU A 67 -6.09 1.71 -12.92
CA GLU A 67 -7.25 2.62 -12.87
C GLU A 67 -8.09 2.56 -14.14
N ASP A 68 -7.42 2.45 -15.30
CA ASP A 68 -8.09 2.43 -16.58
C ASP A 68 -8.72 1.05 -16.89
N GLY A 69 -10.00 0.93 -16.52
CA GLY A 69 -10.83 -0.24 -16.82
C GLY A 69 -10.46 -1.50 -16.05
N GLY A 70 -9.66 -1.40 -14.99
CA GLY A 70 -9.29 -2.55 -14.15
C GLY A 70 -8.40 -3.56 -14.87
N ARG A 71 -7.51 -3.11 -15.77
CA ARG A 71 -6.57 -3.98 -16.52
C ARG A 71 -5.43 -4.50 -15.65
N PHE A 72 -5.77 -5.17 -14.55
CA PHE A 72 -4.85 -5.55 -13.48
C PHE A 72 -3.74 -6.50 -13.94
N LEU A 73 -4.00 -7.39 -14.89
CA LEU A 73 -2.97 -8.30 -15.42
C LEU A 73 -1.87 -7.54 -16.17
N THR A 74 -2.24 -6.55 -16.98
CA THR A 74 -1.27 -5.72 -17.72
C THR A 74 -0.51 -4.81 -16.77
N ALA A 75 -1.23 -4.17 -15.85
CA ALA A 75 -0.63 -3.36 -14.80
C ALA A 75 0.39 -4.16 -13.97
N GLU A 76 0.04 -5.38 -13.55
CA GLU A 76 0.92 -6.23 -12.77
C GLU A 76 2.21 -6.56 -13.53
N LYS A 77 2.13 -6.87 -14.83
CA LYS A 77 3.33 -7.12 -15.66
C LYS A 77 4.27 -5.91 -15.72
N LEU A 78 3.72 -4.71 -15.87
CA LEU A 78 4.48 -3.45 -15.88
C LEU A 78 5.15 -3.19 -14.52
N ALA A 79 4.42 -3.37 -13.42
CA ALA A 79 4.98 -3.20 -12.09
C ALA A 79 6.04 -4.26 -11.75
N GLN A 80 5.85 -5.51 -12.18
CA GLN A 80 6.88 -6.55 -12.07
C GLN A 80 8.13 -6.21 -12.90
N GLN A 81 7.98 -5.59 -14.07
CA GLN A 81 9.11 -5.11 -14.86
C GLN A 81 9.88 -4.00 -14.14
N SER A 82 9.17 -3.05 -13.54
CA SER A 82 9.78 -2.02 -12.67
C SER A 82 10.61 -2.66 -11.55
N VAL A 83 10.05 -3.67 -10.86
CA VAL A 83 10.77 -4.42 -9.81
C VAL A 83 12.00 -5.16 -10.36
N ARG A 84 11.92 -5.76 -11.55
CA ARG A 84 13.08 -6.44 -12.17
C ARG A 84 14.20 -5.46 -12.52
N LEU A 85 13.86 -4.26 -12.97
CA LEU A 85 14.83 -3.22 -13.33
C LEU A 85 15.49 -2.58 -12.11
N ALA A 86 14.72 -2.36 -11.04
CA ALA A 86 15.22 -1.81 -9.78
C ALA A 86 14.64 -2.54 -8.56
N PRO A 87 15.19 -3.71 -8.19
CA PRO A 87 14.68 -4.52 -7.09
C PRO A 87 14.88 -3.88 -5.71
N LYS A 88 15.70 -2.83 -5.62
CA LYS A 88 15.95 -2.03 -4.41
C LYS A 88 15.15 -0.72 -4.37
N SER A 89 14.42 -0.37 -5.44
CA SER A 89 13.50 0.76 -5.43
C SER A 89 12.16 0.36 -4.84
N ALA A 90 11.53 1.26 -4.09
CA ALA A 90 10.21 1.04 -3.53
C ALA A 90 9.09 1.13 -4.59
N ALA A 91 9.28 1.90 -5.67
CA ALA A 91 8.21 2.29 -6.58
C ALA A 91 7.46 1.11 -7.21
N GLY A 92 8.19 0.12 -7.74
CA GLY A 92 7.59 -1.08 -8.33
C GLY A 92 6.80 -1.90 -7.30
N TYR A 93 7.27 -1.98 -6.05
CA TYR A 93 6.54 -2.67 -4.98
C TYR A 93 5.32 -1.88 -4.49
N ILE A 94 5.38 -0.55 -4.49
CA ILE A 94 4.21 0.30 -4.20
C ILE A 94 3.14 0.09 -5.27
N ALA A 95 3.54 0.09 -6.56
CA ALA A 95 2.64 -0.17 -7.67
C ALA A 95 2.01 -1.56 -7.57
N LEU A 96 2.80 -2.62 -7.32
CA LEU A 96 2.27 -3.97 -7.08
C LEU A 96 1.29 -3.98 -5.91
N GLY A 97 1.67 -3.39 -4.78
CA GLY A 97 0.81 -3.25 -3.62
C GLY A 97 -0.55 -2.69 -3.99
N TYR A 98 -0.56 -1.54 -4.64
CA TYR A 98 -1.76 -0.86 -5.12
C TYR A 98 -2.61 -1.73 -6.07
N ILE A 99 -1.99 -2.32 -7.09
CA ILE A 99 -2.67 -3.15 -8.11
C ILE A 99 -3.33 -4.38 -7.48
N HIS A 100 -2.64 -5.03 -6.53
CA HIS A 100 -3.19 -6.18 -5.82
C HIS A 100 -4.36 -5.77 -4.91
N LEU A 101 -4.27 -4.65 -4.21
CA LEU A 101 -5.39 -4.13 -3.41
C LEU A 101 -6.62 -3.82 -4.26
N ARG A 102 -6.44 -3.13 -5.38
CA ARG A 102 -7.53 -2.83 -6.33
C ARG A 102 -8.12 -4.08 -6.98
N GLY A 103 -7.30 -5.11 -7.18
CA GLY A 103 -7.73 -6.43 -7.63
C GLY A 103 -8.28 -7.34 -6.51
N SER A 104 -8.66 -6.80 -5.34
CA SER A 104 -9.19 -7.55 -4.18
C SER A 104 -8.24 -8.61 -3.59
N ARG A 105 -6.94 -8.56 -3.92
CA ARG A 105 -5.88 -9.44 -3.42
C ARG A 105 -5.17 -8.78 -2.23
N LEU A 106 -5.89 -8.67 -1.11
CA LEU A 106 -5.48 -7.86 0.05
C LEU A 106 -4.18 -8.33 0.71
N ASP A 107 -3.98 -9.65 0.82
CA ASP A 107 -2.82 -10.22 1.47
C ASP A 107 -1.54 -9.97 0.66
N GLU A 108 -1.60 -10.16 -0.65
CA GLU A 108 -0.51 -9.84 -1.58
C GLU A 108 -0.20 -8.35 -1.58
N GLY A 109 -1.24 -7.51 -1.66
CA GLY A 109 -1.10 -6.06 -1.64
C GLY A 109 -0.36 -5.56 -0.40
N TYR A 110 -0.77 -6.05 0.78
CA TYR A 110 -0.11 -5.72 2.04
C TYR A 110 1.35 -6.19 2.09
N ARG A 111 1.66 -7.40 1.60
CA ARG A 111 3.04 -7.91 1.57
C ARG A 111 3.95 -7.01 0.73
N TYR A 112 3.48 -6.57 -0.45
CA TYR A 112 4.26 -5.68 -1.31
C TYR A 112 4.44 -4.28 -0.70
N LEU A 113 3.39 -3.71 -0.09
CA LEU A 113 3.49 -2.43 0.62
C LEU A 113 4.46 -2.50 1.81
N MET A 114 4.47 -3.62 2.55
CA MET A 114 5.45 -3.82 3.62
C MET A 114 6.88 -3.90 3.09
N LYS A 115 7.09 -4.58 1.95
CA LYS A 115 8.40 -4.61 1.31
C LYS A 115 8.84 -3.22 0.85
N ALA A 116 7.95 -2.45 0.23
CA ALA A 116 8.20 -1.07 -0.14
C ALA A 116 8.54 -0.19 1.08
N LYS A 117 7.81 -0.35 2.18
CA LYS A 117 8.07 0.36 3.45
C LYS A 117 9.44 0.06 4.03
N HIS A 118 9.96 -1.15 3.87
CA HIS A 118 11.33 -1.47 4.30
C HIS A 118 12.39 -0.79 3.41
N LEU A 119 12.11 -0.59 2.12
CA LEU A 119 13.04 0.03 1.18
C LEU A 119 13.06 1.56 1.27
N ALA A 120 11.88 2.19 1.36
CA ALA A 120 11.74 3.63 1.46
C ALA A 120 10.66 3.99 2.51
N PRO A 121 10.98 3.98 3.81
CA PRO A 121 10.00 4.17 4.88
C PRO A 121 9.28 5.54 4.85
N ARG A 122 9.88 6.54 4.20
CA ARG A 122 9.41 7.92 4.11
C ARG A 122 8.73 8.25 2.79
N ASP A 123 8.57 7.27 1.88
CA ASP A 123 7.89 7.51 0.61
C ASP A 123 6.42 7.90 0.84
N PRO A 124 5.97 9.09 0.42
CA PRO A 124 4.61 9.56 0.67
C PRO A 124 3.53 8.67 0.02
N ARG A 125 3.86 7.96 -1.06
CA ARG A 125 2.94 7.07 -1.77
C ARG A 125 2.56 5.84 -0.92
N LEU A 126 3.38 5.47 0.05
CA LEU A 126 3.05 4.39 0.99
C LEU A 126 1.83 4.71 1.83
N SER A 127 1.65 5.98 2.22
CA SER A 127 0.48 6.41 2.99
C SER A 127 -0.81 6.12 2.24
N ALA A 128 -0.85 6.46 0.95
CA ALA A 128 -1.98 6.17 0.08
C ALA A 128 -2.22 4.66 -0.09
N GLY A 129 -1.15 3.87 -0.29
CA GLY A 129 -1.25 2.41 -0.38
C GLY A 129 -1.81 1.76 0.89
N PHE A 130 -1.32 2.15 2.07
CA PHE A 130 -1.83 1.63 3.34
C PHE A 130 -3.24 2.13 3.66
N ALA A 131 -3.58 3.38 3.31
CA ALA A 131 -4.93 3.90 3.44
C ALA A 131 -5.92 3.11 2.56
N LEU A 132 -5.51 2.74 1.34
CA LEU A 132 -6.30 1.86 0.47
C LEU A 132 -6.47 0.48 1.10
N TYR A 133 -5.38 -0.16 1.55
CA TYR A 133 -5.46 -1.46 2.23
C TYR A 133 -6.43 -1.41 3.41
N ASP A 134 -6.37 -0.31 4.17
CA ASP A 134 -7.19 -0.13 5.34
C ASP A 134 -8.67 0.04 5.03
N ARG A 135 -9.00 0.71 3.92
CA ARG A 135 -10.36 0.88 3.42
C ARG A 135 -10.96 -0.42 2.89
N GLU A 136 -10.18 -1.17 2.11
CA GLU A 136 -10.65 -2.41 1.47
C GLU A 136 -10.68 -3.60 2.45
N ARG A 137 -10.06 -3.48 3.63
CA ARG A 137 -10.08 -4.52 4.66
C ARG A 137 -11.43 -4.55 5.38
N PRO A 138 -12.22 -5.64 5.28
CA PRO A 138 -13.47 -5.74 6.03
C PRO A 138 -13.19 -5.78 7.54
N PRO A 139 -14.03 -5.11 8.36
CA PRO A 139 -13.94 -5.20 9.82
C PRO A 139 -14.09 -6.66 10.28
N VAL A 140 -13.50 -7.00 11.43
CA VAL A 140 -13.59 -8.37 11.96
C VAL A 140 -15.03 -8.67 12.40
N ILE A 141 -15.67 -7.69 13.03
CA ILE A 141 -17.09 -7.70 13.37
C ILE A 141 -17.77 -6.69 12.45
N ALA A 142 -18.66 -7.18 11.58
CA ALA A 142 -19.33 -6.38 10.55
C ALA A 142 -20.17 -5.23 11.12
N ASP A 143 -20.81 -5.45 12.29
CA ASP A 143 -21.66 -4.47 12.96
C ASP A 143 -20.89 -3.32 13.62
N LEU A 144 -19.56 -3.45 13.71
CA LEU A 144 -18.70 -2.44 14.30
C LEU A 144 -17.91 -1.72 13.21
N SER A 145 -17.75 -0.42 13.36
CA SER A 145 -16.88 0.35 12.47
C SER A 145 -15.43 -0.17 12.57
N ARG A 146 -14.65 -0.03 11.50
CA ARG A 146 -13.24 -0.46 11.49
C ARG A 146 -12.40 0.22 12.58
N LEU A 147 -12.67 1.51 12.83
CA LEU A 147 -11.97 2.31 13.83
C LEU A 147 -12.42 2.01 15.27
N HIS A 148 -13.48 1.21 15.44
CA HIS A 148 -13.94 0.79 16.75
C HIS A 148 -12.80 0.08 17.51
N PRO A 149 -12.56 0.39 18.79
CA PRO A 149 -11.45 -0.18 19.57
C PRO A 149 -11.39 -1.70 19.51
N VAL A 150 -12.57 -2.35 19.54
CA VAL A 150 -12.70 -3.82 19.44
C VAL A 150 -12.24 -4.33 18.08
N ASN A 151 -12.66 -3.72 16.97
CA ASN A 151 -12.22 -4.12 15.63
C ASN A 151 -10.73 -3.85 15.39
N ARG A 152 -10.19 -2.78 15.98
CA ARG A 152 -8.76 -2.49 15.94
C ARG A 152 -7.95 -3.55 16.70
N ALA A 153 -8.39 -3.91 17.91
CA ALA A 153 -7.76 -4.96 18.71
C ALA A 153 -7.83 -6.33 18.03
N LEU A 154 -9.03 -6.74 17.59
CA LEU A 154 -9.23 -8.00 16.88
C LEU A 154 -8.49 -8.03 15.53
N GLY A 155 -8.41 -6.90 14.85
CA GLY A 155 -7.63 -6.74 13.62
C GLY A 155 -6.14 -6.96 13.84
N GLY A 156 -5.60 -6.51 14.98
CA GLY A 156 -4.23 -6.77 15.42
C GLY A 156 -3.99 -8.24 15.75
N VAL A 157 -4.91 -8.88 16.48
CA VAL A 157 -4.85 -10.32 16.77
C VAL A 157 -4.90 -11.14 15.48
N ARG A 158 -5.82 -10.84 14.56
CA ARG A 158 -5.91 -11.49 13.24
C ARG A 158 -4.62 -11.34 12.43
N ALA A 159 -3.96 -10.20 12.53
CA ALA A 159 -2.69 -9.93 11.86
C ALA A 159 -1.49 -10.60 12.53
N GLY A 160 -1.57 -10.97 13.81
CA GLY A 160 -0.53 -11.72 14.54
C GLY A 160 -0.60 -13.23 14.32
N LEU A 161 -1.78 -13.77 14.01
CA LEU A 161 -2.02 -15.19 13.73
C LEU A 161 -1.70 -15.55 12.26
N ARG A 162 -0.44 -15.34 11.85
CA ARG A 162 -0.01 -15.46 10.44
C ARG A 162 0.29 -16.89 10.00
N SER A 163 0.72 -17.75 10.92
CA SER A 163 0.99 -19.16 10.62
C SER A 163 -0.17 -20.09 11.02
N PRO A 164 -0.32 -21.26 10.37
CA PRO A 164 -1.30 -22.28 10.77
C PRO A 164 -1.16 -22.68 12.24
N ALA A 165 0.09 -22.78 12.73
CA ALA A 165 0.39 -23.07 14.13
C ALA A 165 -0.10 -21.98 15.09
N GLN A 166 0.10 -20.71 14.74
CA GLN A 166 -0.41 -19.59 15.53
C GLN A 166 -1.94 -19.57 15.56
N ARG A 167 -2.60 -19.81 14.41
CA ARG A 167 -4.07 -19.91 14.34
C ARG A 167 -4.61 -21.03 15.23
N ALA A 168 -3.98 -22.20 15.21
CA ALA A 168 -4.33 -23.32 16.08
C ALA A 168 -4.15 -22.97 17.56
N MET A 169 -3.04 -22.30 17.91
CA MET A 169 -2.79 -21.85 19.28
C MET A 169 -3.81 -20.79 19.74
N GLY A 170 -4.17 -19.83 18.88
CA GLY A 170 -5.19 -18.83 19.16
C GLY A 170 -6.58 -19.44 19.38
N LEU A 171 -6.96 -20.42 18.57
CA LEU A 171 -8.20 -21.19 18.74
C LEU A 171 -8.19 -22.03 20.03
N ALA A 172 -7.07 -22.65 20.37
CA ALA A 172 -6.92 -23.41 21.61
C ALA A 172 -7.06 -22.51 22.84
N CYS A 173 -6.42 -21.32 22.85
CA CYS A 173 -6.58 -20.35 23.93
C CYS A 173 -8.05 -19.90 24.09
N LEU A 174 -8.74 -19.62 22.97
CA LEU A 174 -10.16 -19.29 22.99
C LEU A 174 -11.02 -20.42 23.56
N ALA A 175 -10.79 -21.67 23.12
CA ALA A 175 -11.50 -22.84 23.62
C ALA A 175 -11.31 -23.03 25.13
N VAL A 176 -10.09 -22.86 25.63
CA VAL A 176 -9.78 -22.92 27.06
C VAL A 176 -10.50 -21.80 27.82
N THR A 177 -10.51 -20.57 27.31
CA THR A 177 -11.22 -19.46 27.98
C THR A 177 -12.73 -19.68 28.04
N VAL A 178 -13.33 -20.23 26.97
CA VAL A 178 -14.76 -20.57 26.93
C VAL A 178 -15.08 -21.70 27.91
N TYR A 179 -14.26 -22.74 27.93
CA TYR A 179 -14.41 -23.88 28.84
C TYR A 179 -14.30 -23.46 30.32
N MET A 180 -13.30 -22.63 30.65
CA MET A 180 -13.14 -22.12 32.01
C MET A 180 -14.30 -21.21 32.43
N ALA A 181 -14.82 -20.38 31.52
CA ALA A 181 -15.99 -19.54 31.78
C ALA A 181 -17.27 -20.36 31.99
N SER A 182 -17.48 -21.42 31.20
CA SER A 182 -18.65 -22.31 31.37
C SER A 182 -18.62 -23.11 32.67
N THR A 183 -17.43 -23.41 33.19
CA THR A 183 -17.27 -24.20 34.42
C THR A 183 -17.42 -23.33 35.68
N PHE A 184 -17.26 -22.00 35.57
CA PHE A 184 -17.35 -21.07 36.69
C PHE A 184 -18.76 -20.48 36.90
N ILE A 185 -19.67 -20.69 35.95
CA ILE A 185 -21.07 -20.22 35.99
C ILE A 185 -22.05 -21.36 36.37
N GLY A 186 -21.54 -22.58 36.55
CA GLY A 186 -22.31 -23.77 36.95
C GLY A 186 -22.24 -24.12 38.43
#